data_AF-A0A959EGZ0-F1
#
_entry.id   AF-A0A959EGZ0-F1
#
_cell.length_a   1.000
_cell.length_b   1.000
_cell.length_c   1.000
_cell.angle_alpha   90.00
_cell.angle_beta   90.00
_cell.angle_gamma   90.00
#
_symmetry.space_group_name_H-M   'P 1'
#
loop_
_entity.id
_entity.type
_entity.pdbx_description
1 polymer ?
#
loop_
_entity_poly.entity_id
_entity_poly.type
_entity_poly.pdbx_seq_one_letter_code
_entity_poly.pdbx_strand_id
1 'polypeptide(L)'
;MIPKPSIFLLTFANDQAHSLRQLAQEHDDLRNALRLVEREGKCRLVSIHVATPTKLIQAFQEYRGQIAVFHYGGYSSEDELLLQ
;
A
#
# COMPACT_ATOMS: atom_id res chain seq x y z
N MET A 1 25.28 0.22 -12.33
CA MET A 1 23.96 0.81 -12.03
C MET A 1 23.60 0.39 -10.61
N ILE A 2 23.16 1.32 -9.75
CA ILE A 2 22.63 0.97 -8.43
C ILE A 2 21.20 0.45 -8.66
N PRO A 3 20.84 -0.77 -8.21
CA PRO A 3 19.48 -1.27 -8.32
C PRO A 3 18.51 -0.31 -7.63
N LYS A 4 17.38 0.01 -8.27
CA LYS A 4 16.32 0.76 -7.58
C LYS A 4 15.76 -0.11 -6.45
N PRO A 5 15.47 0.46 -5.27
CA PRO A 5 14.96 -0.32 -4.14
C PRO A 5 13.59 -0.91 -4.47
N SER A 6 13.32 -2.11 -3.98
CA SER A 6 12.00 -2.74 -4.11
C SER A 6 10.94 -1.94 -3.36
N ILE A 7 9.75 -1.84 -3.95
CA ILE A 7 8.63 -1.08 -3.41
C ILE A 7 7.66 -2.02 -2.70
N PHE A 8 7.32 -1.66 -1.47
CA PHE A 8 6.16 -2.18 -0.74
C PHE A 8 5.05 -1.15 -0.89
N LEU A 9 4.07 -1.47 -1.74
CA LEU A 9 2.92 -0.61 -2.00
C LEU A 9 1.77 -0.99 -1.07
N LEU A 10 1.48 -0.15 -0.08
CA LEU A 10 0.37 -0.32 0.84
C LEU A 10 -0.79 0.60 0.42
N THR A 11 -1.98 0.03 0.24
CA THR A 11 -3.17 0.77 -0.18
C THR A 11 -4.30 0.49 0.79
N PHE A 12 -4.90 1.56 1.32
CA PHE A 12 -6.00 1.48 2.27
C PHE A 12 -7.22 2.22 1.69
N ALA A 13 -8.32 1.49 1.54
CA ALA A 13 -9.62 2.01 1.18
C ALA A 13 -10.52 1.94 2.42
N ASN A 14 -10.74 3.09 3.05
CA ASN A 14 -11.52 3.20 4.26
C ASN A 14 -12.74 4.07 4.03
N ASP A 15 -13.86 3.41 3.73
CA ASP A 15 -15.16 4.05 3.60
C ASP A 15 -15.52 4.78 4.89
N GLN A 16 -15.85 6.07 4.77
CA GLN A 16 -16.25 6.90 5.90
C GLN A 16 -17.61 6.50 6.48
N ALA A 17 -18.51 5.96 5.65
CA ALA A 17 -19.84 5.50 6.08
C ALA A 17 -19.75 4.17 6.85
N HIS A 18 -18.89 3.25 6.38
CA HIS A 18 -18.65 1.95 7.01
C HIS A 18 -17.18 1.73 7.38
N SER A 19 -16.64 2.57 8.27
CA SER A 19 -15.21 2.55 8.56
C SER A 19 -14.69 1.23 9.16
N LEU A 20 -13.58 0.74 8.61
CA LEU A 20 -12.79 -0.36 9.16
C LEU A 20 -11.75 0.22 10.13
N ARG A 21 -12.14 0.32 11.41
CA ARG A 21 -11.33 0.98 12.47
C ARG A 21 -9.93 0.40 12.66
N GLN A 22 -9.72 -0.85 12.25
CA GLN A 22 -8.44 -1.55 12.39
C GLN A 22 -7.43 -1.19 11.29
N LEU A 23 -7.84 -0.58 10.17
CA LEU A 23 -6.93 -0.27 9.06
C LEU A 23 -5.82 0.71 9.45
N ALA A 24 -6.11 1.66 10.34
CA ALA A 24 -5.09 2.58 10.84
C ALA A 24 -4.02 1.83 11.67
N GLN A 25 -4.45 0.89 12.51
CA GLN A 25 -3.55 0.05 13.30
C GLN A 25 -2.73 -0.88 12.39
N GLU A 26 -3.37 -1.51 11.41
CA GLU A 26 -2.71 -2.36 10.42
C GLU A 26 -1.63 -1.60 9.65
N HIS A 27 -1.92 -0.37 9.20
CA HIS A 27 -0.91 0.48 8.58
C HIS A 27 0.27 0.75 9.49
N ASP A 28 0.01 1.13 10.74
CA ASP A 28 1.06 1.43 11.73
C ASP A 28 1.92 0.20 12.02
N ASP A 29 1.32 -0.98 12.14
CA ASP A 29 2.00 -2.25 12.37
C ASP A 29 2.88 -2.64 11.18
N LEU A 30 2.37 -2.52 9.95
CA LEU A 30 3.14 -2.76 8.73
C LEU A 30 4.32 -1.79 8.59
N ARG A 31 4.08 -0.49 8.85
CA ARG A 31 5.14 0.52 8.84
C ARG A 31 6.21 0.20 9.88
N ASN A 32 5.81 -0.17 11.09
CA ASN A 32 6.75 -0.50 12.17
C ASN A 32 7.58 -1.75 11.84
N ALA A 33 6.95 -2.78 11.29
CA ALA A 33 7.64 -4.00 10.86
C ALA A 33 8.67 -3.74 9.75
N LEU A 34 8.36 -2.84 8.82
CA LEU A 34 9.21 -2.53 7.66
C LEU A 34 10.22 -1.39 7.91
N ARG A 35 10.07 -0.65 9.01
CA ARG A 35 10.89 0.53 9.31
C ARG A 35 12.40 0.25 9.29
N LEU A 36 12.85 -0.89 9.82
CA LEU A 36 14.27 -1.20 9.87
C LEU A 36 14.84 -1.44 8.46
N VAL A 37 14.16 -2.25 7.66
CA VAL A 37 14.60 -2.60 6.31
C VAL A 37 14.52 -1.43 5.33
N GLU A 38 13.54 -0.54 5.52
CA GLU A 38 13.47 0.72 4.77
C GLU A 38 14.65 1.64 5.10
N ARG A 39 15.00 1.79 6.39
CA ARG A 39 16.15 2.59 6.82
C ARG A 39 17.49 2.06 6.30
N GLU A 40 17.59 0.75 6.09
CA GLU A 40 18.76 0.11 5.49
C GLU A 40 18.78 0.23 3.95
N GLY A 41 17.78 0.89 3.35
CA GLY A 41 17.68 1.10 1.90
C GLY A 41 17.33 -0.17 1.11
N LYS A 42 16.89 -1.24 1.79
CA LYS A 42 16.55 -2.53 1.15
C LYS A 42 15.19 -2.50 0.47
N CYS A 43 14.29 -1.65 0.96
CA CYS A 43 13.00 -1.39 0.34
C CYS A 43 12.60 0.07 0.55
N ARG A 44 11.54 0.49 -0.15
CA ARG A 44 10.84 1.74 0.10
C ARG A 44 9.36 1.47 0.28
N LEU A 45 8.77 2.08 1.30
CA LEU A 45 7.34 2.02 1.57
C LEU A 45 6.62 3.12 0.82
N VAL A 46 5.53 2.78 0.13
CA VAL A 46 4.63 3.74 -0.52
C VAL A 46 3.23 3.47 0.01
N SER A 47 2.60 4.46 0.64
CA SER A 47 1.26 4.31 1.23
C SER A 47 0.23 5.19 0.53
N ILE A 48 -0.93 4.62 0.21
CA ILE A 48 -2.10 5.31 -0.34
C ILE A 48 -3.26 5.14 0.65
N HIS A 49 -3.63 6.19 1.38
CA HIS A 49 -4.67 6.13 2.43
C HIS A 49 -6.09 6.50 1.97
N VAL A 50 -6.18 7.09 0.78
CA VAL A 50 -7.46 7.35 0.10
C VAL A 50 -7.32 6.71 -1.26
N ALA A 51 -7.48 5.39 -1.27
CA ALA A 51 -7.33 4.59 -2.46
C ALA A 51 -8.45 4.94 -3.43
N THR A 52 -8.09 5.46 -4.60
CA THR A 52 -9.02 5.57 -5.74
C THR A 52 -8.44 4.75 -6.89
N PRO A 53 -9.25 4.27 -7.84
CA PRO A 53 -8.73 3.54 -9.01
C PRO A 53 -7.60 4.31 -9.71
N THR A 54 -7.77 5.63 -9.89
CA THR A 54 -6.76 6.50 -10.51
C THR A 54 -5.43 6.50 -9.76
N LYS A 55 -5.46 6.71 -8.43
CA LYS A 55 -4.24 6.74 -7.62
C LYS A 55 -3.52 5.39 -7.62
N LEU A 56 -4.29 4.32 -7.55
CA LEU A 56 -3.74 2.97 -7.55
C LEU A 56 -3.09 2.65 -8.90
N ILE A 57 -3.79 2.88 -10.01
CA ILE A 57 -3.25 2.67 -11.37
C ILE A 57 -2.01 3.54 -11.59
N GLN A 58 -2.04 4.81 -11.17
CA GLN A 58 -0.89 5.70 -11.28
C GLN A 58 0.32 5.16 -10.51
N ALA A 59 0.13 4.67 -9.28
CA ALA A 59 1.21 4.07 -8.50
C ALA A 59 1.77 2.80 -9.17
N PHE A 60 0.92 1.93 -9.71
CA PHE A 60 1.37 0.75 -10.46
C PHE A 60 2.15 1.12 -11.73
N GLN A 61 1.79 2.21 -12.40
CA GLN A 61 2.52 2.72 -13.56
C GLN A 61 3.86 3.36 -13.16
N GLU A 62 3.86 4.20 -12.13
CA GLU A 62 5.06 4.90 -11.62
C GLU A 62 6.12 3.91 -11.11
N TYR A 63 5.69 2.90 -10.35
CA TYR A 63 6.57 1.91 -9.74
C TYR A 63 6.63 0.60 -10.54
N ARG A 64 6.30 0.64 -11.83
CA ARG A 64 6.33 -0.53 -12.72
C ARG A 64 7.69 -1.21 -12.66
N GLY A 65 7.68 -2.52 -12.40
CA GLY A 65 8.89 -3.34 -12.28
C GLY A 65 9.67 -3.15 -10.97
N GLN A 66 9.17 -2.35 -10.02
CA GLN A 66 9.78 -2.15 -8.70
C GLN A 66 8.91 -2.69 -7.55
N ILE A 67 7.60 -2.82 -7.75
CA ILE A 67 6.68 -3.34 -6.73
C ILE A 67 6.98 -4.82 -6.48
N ALA A 68 7.47 -5.12 -5.28
CA ALA A 68 7.71 -6.50 -4.83
C ALA A 68 6.54 -7.03 -4.00
N VAL A 69 5.85 -6.14 -3.28
CA VAL A 69 4.68 -6.48 -2.48
C VAL A 69 3.60 -5.42 -2.69
N PHE A 70 2.38 -5.87 -2.94
CA PHE A 70 1.18 -5.05 -2.92
C PHE A 70 0.28 -5.54 -1.78
N HIS A 71 -0.05 -4.63 -0.87
CA HIS A 71 -0.99 -4.87 0.22
C HIS A 71 -2.20 -3.96 0.04
N TYR A 72 -3.38 -4.54 0.18
CA TYR A 72 -4.65 -3.85 0.14
C TYR A 72 -5.42 -4.11 1.44
N GLY A 73 -5.79 -3.02 2.13
CA GLY A 73 -6.66 -3.04 3.29
C GLY A 73 -7.95 -2.28 3.00
N GLY A 74 -9.08 -2.98 2.96
CA GLY A 74 -10.37 -2.40 2.62
C GLY A 74 -11.41 -3.49 2.37
N TYR A 75 -12.61 -3.09 1.95
CA TYR A 75 -13.65 -4.05 1.58
C TYR A 75 -13.33 -4.74 0.26
N SER A 76 -13.60 -6.04 0.19
CA SER A 76 -13.47 -6.81 -1.04
C SER A 76 -14.68 -7.73 -1.22
N SER A 77 -14.97 -8.08 -2.47
CA SER A 77 -15.84 -9.19 -2.84
C SER A 77 -14.98 -10.35 -3.38
N GLU A 78 -15.61 -11.36 -3.98
CA GLU A 78 -14.90 -12.49 -4.58
C GLU A 78 -13.94 -12.06 -5.71
N ASP A 79 -14.35 -11.06 -6.51
CA ASP A 79 -13.61 -10.64 -7.71
C ASP A 79 -13.13 -9.18 -7.69
N GLU A 80 -13.50 -8.40 -6.66
CA GLU A 80 -13.29 -6.94 -6.67
C GLU A 80 -12.71 -6.40 -5.36
N LEU A 81 -11.88 -5.36 -5.49
CA LEU A 81 -11.43 -4.51 -4.39
C LEU A 81 -12.24 -3.21 -4.40
N LEU A 82 -12.86 -2.85 -3.29
CA LEU A 82 -13.66 -1.62 -3.18
C LEU A 82 -12.76 -0.44 -2.81
N LEU A 83 -12.55 0.48 -3.74
CA LEU A 83 -11.66 1.64 -3.58
C LEU A 83 -12.44 2.89 -3.12
N GLN A 84 -13.35 2.71 -2.16
CA GLN A 84 -14.27 3.75 -1.67
C GLN A 84 -13.75 4.37 -0.36
#